data_AF-A0A947CQS4-F1
#
_entry.id   AF-A0A947CQS4-F1
#
_cell.length_a   1.000
_cell.length_b   1.000
_cell.length_c   1.000
_cell.angle_alpha   90.00
_cell.angle_beta   90.00
_cell.angle_gamma   90.00
#
_symmetry.space_group_name_H-M   'P 1'
#
loop_
_entity.id
_entity.type
_entity.pdbx_description
1 polymer ?
#
loop_
_entity_poly.entity_id
_entity_poly.type
_entity_poly.pdbx_seq_one_letter_code
_entity_poly.pdbx_strand_id
1 'polypeptide(L)'
;YRPTRDLSLPIVEASELPGITATAIDDPWLVANEGSSRWDLYFTVRTSENDSSIARISSGASFDNGFDYGTFEVVAEPISGFPKMEMPSVVGDEMIARAANVDLGILVRLDRDGSGPFTLVGGSTDTARIHGPDFDNVFAMDRDEVADPALVEFGGVKRLYFAGRSGTRWRVGLLVSIGGQDWYQPLFDDPVWKLDDIGFDALQARDPAPLVDNGQVSILYIGGDGTGNESVGRAYSGSPAEWP
;
A
#
# COMPACT_ATOMS: atom_id res chain seq x y z
N TYR A 1 14.77 -3.33 22.60
CA TYR A 1 15.35 -4.26 21.62
C TYR A 1 16.41 -3.48 20.85
N ARG A 2 17.68 -3.89 20.85
CA ARG A 2 18.68 -3.28 19.95
C ARG A 2 18.67 -4.10 18.66
N PRO A 3 18.56 -3.48 17.47
CA PRO A 3 18.74 -4.23 16.22
C PRO A 3 20.12 -4.92 16.27
N THR A 4 20.15 -6.23 16.06
CA THR A 4 21.39 -7.01 15.94
C THR A 4 22.02 -6.90 14.55
N ARG A 5 21.26 -6.34 13.59
CA ARG A 5 21.65 -6.09 12.20
C ARG A 5 21.95 -4.61 11.97
N ASP A 6 22.92 -4.34 11.11
CA ASP A 6 23.17 -3.00 10.57
C ASP A 6 21.98 -2.56 9.69
N LEU A 7 21.29 -1.50 10.12
CA LEU A 7 20.13 -0.96 9.41
C LEU A 7 20.51 -0.12 8.17
N SER A 8 21.81 0.08 7.92
CA SER A 8 22.29 0.74 6.70
C SER A 8 22.40 -0.19 5.50
N LEU A 9 22.25 -1.51 5.70
CA LEU A 9 22.28 -2.50 4.64
C LEU A 9 20.86 -2.94 4.26
N PRO A 10 20.57 -3.15 2.96
CA PRO A 10 19.29 -3.69 2.49
C PRO A 10 18.97 -5.01 3.17
N ILE A 11 17.69 -5.27 3.43
CA ILE A 11 17.23 -6.55 3.98
C ILE A 11 17.24 -7.64 2.91
N VAL A 12 16.95 -7.26 1.66
CA VAL A 12 16.99 -8.05 0.43
C VAL A 12 17.70 -7.22 -0.64
N GLU A 13 18.59 -7.84 -1.39
CA GLU A 13 19.38 -7.20 -2.45
C GLU A 13 18.76 -7.50 -3.83
N ALA A 14 18.47 -6.45 -4.61
CA ALA A 14 17.87 -6.60 -5.94
C ALA A 14 18.73 -7.45 -6.89
N SER A 15 20.06 -7.33 -6.77
CA SER A 15 21.04 -8.05 -7.61
C SER A 15 21.15 -9.54 -7.28
N GLU A 16 20.60 -9.99 -6.14
CA GLU A 16 20.64 -11.38 -5.70
C GLU A 16 19.34 -12.13 -6.00
N LEU A 17 18.30 -11.46 -6.51
CA LEU A 17 17.03 -12.08 -6.85
C LEU A 17 17.21 -13.07 -8.02
N PRO A 18 16.82 -14.35 -7.84
CA PRO A 18 17.04 -15.36 -8.88
C PRO A 18 16.06 -15.20 -10.04
N GLY A 19 16.56 -15.35 -11.26
CA GLY A 19 15.72 -15.41 -12.46
C GLY A 19 15.18 -14.08 -12.97
N ILE A 20 15.52 -12.96 -12.33
CA ILE A 20 15.10 -11.62 -12.73
C ILE A 20 16.28 -10.64 -12.68
N THR A 21 16.34 -9.70 -13.63
CA THR A 21 17.29 -8.59 -13.59
C THR A 21 16.58 -7.37 -12.98
N ALA A 22 16.57 -7.30 -11.65
CA ALA A 22 15.95 -6.18 -10.94
C ALA A 22 16.90 -4.97 -10.86
N THR A 23 16.37 -3.78 -11.10
CA THR A 23 17.07 -2.50 -10.92
C THR A 23 16.82 -1.90 -9.55
N ALA A 24 15.69 -2.24 -8.92
CA ALA A 24 15.33 -1.80 -7.58
C ALA A 24 14.31 -2.74 -6.92
N ILE A 25 14.23 -2.65 -5.61
CA ILE A 25 13.17 -3.21 -4.76
C ILE A 25 12.55 -2.04 -4.00
N ASP A 26 11.22 -1.95 -4.00
CA ASP A 26 10.48 -0.89 -3.33
C ASP A 26 9.27 -1.46 -2.57
N ASP A 27 8.62 -0.62 -1.77
CA ASP A 27 7.33 -0.88 -1.12
C ASP A 27 7.26 -2.21 -0.33
N PRO A 28 8.17 -2.46 0.63
CA PRO A 28 8.17 -3.70 1.39
C PRO A 28 6.93 -3.83 2.28
N TRP A 29 6.24 -4.97 2.18
CA TRP A 29 5.10 -5.34 3.02
C TRP A 29 5.34 -6.71 3.68
N LEU A 30 5.57 -6.69 4.99
CA LEU A 30 5.94 -7.88 5.76
C LEU A 30 4.71 -8.52 6.42
N VAL A 31 4.49 -9.81 6.18
CA VAL A 31 3.35 -10.56 6.72
C VAL A 31 3.85 -11.81 7.43
N ALA A 32 3.28 -12.11 8.60
CA ALA A 32 3.54 -13.39 9.27
C ALA A 32 2.88 -14.52 8.46
N ASN A 33 3.61 -15.61 8.23
CA ASN A 33 3.03 -16.77 7.57
C ASN A 33 2.30 -17.62 8.63
N GLU A 34 0.96 -17.52 8.63
CA GLU A 34 0.11 -18.18 9.61
C GLU A 34 0.34 -19.71 9.62
N GLY A 35 0.61 -20.25 10.81
CA GLY A 35 0.94 -21.66 10.98
C GLY A 35 2.43 -22.01 10.79
N SER A 36 3.30 -21.03 10.55
CA SER A 36 4.75 -21.21 10.55
C SER A 36 5.47 -20.17 11.43
N SER A 37 6.77 -20.37 11.66
CA SER A 37 7.64 -19.36 12.28
C SER A 37 8.27 -18.39 11.26
N ARG A 38 7.79 -18.42 10.01
CA ARG A 38 8.35 -17.66 8.89
C ARG A 38 7.54 -16.40 8.63
N TRP A 39 8.19 -15.47 7.94
CA TRP A 39 7.62 -14.24 7.46
C TRP A 39 7.72 -14.20 5.94
N ASP A 40 6.70 -13.69 5.28
CA ASP A 40 6.73 -13.40 3.86
C ASP A 40 6.91 -11.90 3.69
N LEU A 41 7.91 -11.51 2.91
CA LEU A 41 8.08 -10.13 2.47
C LEU A 41 7.56 -10.03 1.04
N TYR A 42 6.49 -9.25 0.88
CA TYR A 42 5.99 -8.80 -0.41
C TYR A 42 6.67 -7.48 -0.76
N PHE A 43 6.97 -7.23 -2.03
CA PHE A 43 7.62 -6.00 -2.45
C PHE A 43 7.40 -5.75 -3.95
N THR A 44 7.52 -4.49 -4.36
CA THR A 44 7.62 -4.12 -5.78
C THR A 44 9.02 -4.48 -6.29
N VAL A 45 9.11 -5.30 -7.33
CA VAL A 45 10.36 -5.55 -8.06
C VAL A 45 10.35 -4.77 -9.36
N ARG A 46 11.28 -3.82 -9.50
CA ARG A 46 11.41 -2.99 -10.71
C ARG A 46 12.46 -3.59 -11.62
N THR A 47 12.11 -3.83 -12.88
CA THR A 47 13.06 -4.31 -13.92
C THR A 47 13.49 -3.17 -14.85
N SER A 48 12.64 -2.15 -15.00
CA SER A 48 12.95 -0.91 -15.70
C SER A 48 12.12 0.25 -15.15
N GLU A 49 12.37 1.48 -15.57
CA GLU A 49 11.58 2.65 -15.14
C GLU A 49 10.06 2.49 -15.38
N ASN A 50 9.68 1.70 -16.40
CA ASN A 50 8.29 1.54 -16.83
C ASN A 50 7.72 0.14 -16.61
N ASP A 51 8.46 -0.74 -15.94
CA ASP A 51 8.08 -2.15 -15.79
C ASP A 51 8.39 -2.64 -14.38
N SER A 52 7.34 -3.09 -13.69
CA SER A 52 7.40 -3.57 -12.32
C SER A 52 6.35 -4.65 -12.07
N SER A 53 6.74 -5.62 -11.25
CA SER A 53 5.89 -6.72 -10.78
C SER A 53 5.88 -6.74 -9.25
N ILE A 54 4.96 -7.49 -8.66
CA ILE A 54 5.01 -7.78 -7.22
C ILE A 54 5.67 -9.13 -7.01
N ALA A 55 6.65 -9.17 -6.12
CA ALA A 55 7.34 -10.38 -5.73
C ALA A 55 7.16 -10.68 -4.24
N ARG A 56 7.45 -11.95 -3.90
CA ARG A 56 7.46 -12.47 -2.55
C ARG A 56 8.76 -13.21 -2.29
N ILE A 57 9.29 -13.08 -1.07
CA ILE A 57 10.37 -13.92 -0.55
C ILE A 57 10.09 -14.28 0.91
N SER A 58 10.33 -15.52 1.30
CA SER A 58 10.09 -15.99 2.67
C SER A 58 11.36 -15.96 3.51
N SER A 59 11.20 -15.68 4.80
CA SER A 59 12.30 -15.77 5.76
C SER A 59 12.78 -17.20 5.94
N GLY A 60 14.00 -17.35 6.46
CA GLY A 60 14.43 -18.61 7.05
C GLY A 60 13.58 -19.02 8.27
N ALA A 61 13.95 -20.13 8.93
CA ALA A 61 13.24 -20.65 10.11
C ALA A 61 13.15 -19.66 11.30
N SER A 62 14.02 -18.64 11.32
CA SER A 62 13.96 -17.46 12.19
C SER A 62 14.22 -16.20 11.37
N PHE A 63 13.57 -15.09 11.73
CA PHE A 63 13.74 -13.79 11.06
C PHE A 63 15.20 -13.30 11.05
N ASP A 64 15.96 -13.62 12.11
CA ASP A 64 17.38 -13.27 12.22
C ASP A 64 18.28 -13.96 11.17
N ASN A 65 17.81 -15.04 10.53
CA ASN A 65 18.55 -15.72 9.47
C ASN A 65 18.40 -15.02 8.10
N GLY A 66 17.66 -13.92 8.04
CA GLY A 66 17.36 -13.22 6.79
C GLY A 66 16.34 -13.95 5.92
N PHE A 67 16.33 -13.57 4.64
CA PHE A 67 15.43 -14.10 3.63
C PHE A 67 16.08 -15.19 2.79
N ASP A 68 15.33 -16.24 2.50
CA ASP A 68 15.77 -17.38 1.69
C ASP A 68 15.49 -17.09 0.21
N TYR A 69 16.51 -16.68 -0.53
CA TYR A 69 16.41 -16.38 -1.97
C TYR A 69 15.91 -17.57 -2.80
N GLY A 70 16.04 -18.81 -2.32
CA GLY A 70 15.45 -19.99 -2.98
C GLY A 70 13.92 -20.01 -2.98
N THR A 71 13.29 -19.16 -2.16
CA THR A 71 11.82 -19.01 -2.08
C THR A 71 11.29 -17.81 -2.86
N PHE A 72 12.16 -17.07 -3.56
CA PHE A 72 11.75 -15.93 -4.36
C PHE A 72 10.77 -16.34 -5.46
N GLU A 73 9.71 -15.54 -5.61
CA GLU A 73 8.68 -15.73 -6.62
C GLU A 73 8.11 -14.37 -7.04
N VAL A 74 7.88 -14.18 -8.34
CA VAL A 74 7.02 -13.10 -8.84
C VAL A 74 5.58 -13.57 -8.71
N VAL A 75 4.80 -12.91 -7.85
CA VAL A 75 3.44 -13.33 -7.52
C VAL A 75 2.39 -12.59 -8.35
N ALA A 76 2.63 -11.33 -8.73
CA ALA A 76 1.71 -10.60 -9.60
C ALA A 76 2.45 -9.89 -10.73
N GLU A 77 2.11 -10.27 -11.97
CA GLU A 77 2.64 -9.68 -13.19
C GLU A 77 1.77 -8.51 -13.68
N PRO A 78 2.34 -7.60 -14.50
CA PRO A 78 1.60 -6.55 -15.17
C PRO A 78 0.33 -7.04 -15.88
N ILE A 79 -0.73 -6.24 -15.77
CA ILE A 79 -2.03 -6.51 -16.40
C ILE A 79 -2.17 -5.70 -17.70
N SER A 80 -3.12 -6.10 -18.56
CA SER A 80 -3.31 -5.45 -19.86
C SER A 80 -3.59 -3.95 -19.68
N GLY A 81 -2.76 -3.10 -20.31
CA GLY A 81 -2.86 -1.64 -20.23
C GLY A 81 -2.13 -1.00 -19.05
N PHE A 82 -1.60 -1.79 -18.12
CA PHE A 82 -0.88 -1.34 -16.92
C PHE A 82 0.44 -2.11 -16.77
N PRO A 83 1.56 -1.59 -17.33
CA PRO A 83 2.85 -2.26 -17.29
C PRO A 83 3.51 -2.29 -15.89
N LYS A 84 2.88 -1.68 -14.88
CA LYS A 84 3.39 -1.63 -13.51
C LYS A 84 2.42 -2.26 -12.53
N MET A 85 2.92 -3.14 -11.68
CA MET A 85 2.26 -3.64 -10.47
C MET A 85 3.12 -3.30 -9.27
N GLU A 86 2.58 -2.50 -8.36
CA GLU A 86 3.35 -1.80 -7.32
C GLU A 86 2.60 -1.78 -5.99
N MET A 87 3.33 -1.44 -4.92
CA MET A 87 2.80 -1.12 -3.61
C MET A 87 1.88 -2.22 -3.06
N PRO A 88 2.40 -3.45 -2.86
CA PRO A 88 1.59 -4.54 -2.33
C PRO A 88 1.14 -4.25 -0.89
N SER A 89 -0.11 -4.58 -0.60
CA SER A 89 -0.63 -4.61 0.76
C SER A 89 -1.45 -5.86 1.00
N VAL A 90 -0.98 -6.70 1.92
CA VAL A 90 -1.46 -8.08 2.08
C VAL A 90 -2.03 -8.29 3.48
N VAL A 91 -3.24 -8.87 3.55
CA VAL A 91 -3.88 -9.31 4.79
C VAL A 91 -4.62 -10.64 4.55
N GLY A 92 -4.33 -11.64 5.39
CA GLY A 92 -4.91 -12.98 5.24
C GLY A 92 -4.54 -13.57 3.87
N ASP A 93 -5.56 -13.89 3.07
CA ASP A 93 -5.44 -14.45 1.72
C ASP A 93 -5.64 -13.38 0.62
N GLU A 94 -5.66 -12.09 0.96
CA GLU A 94 -5.94 -11.01 0.02
C GLU A 94 -4.74 -10.06 -0.12
N MET A 95 -4.55 -9.58 -1.35
CA MET A 95 -3.60 -8.52 -1.68
C MET A 95 -4.32 -7.39 -2.40
N ILE A 96 -4.07 -6.15 -1.97
CA ILE A 96 -4.34 -4.95 -2.75
C ILE A 96 -3.03 -4.45 -3.33
N ALA A 97 -3.05 -4.03 -4.57
CA ALA A 97 -1.90 -3.48 -5.29
C ALA A 97 -2.32 -2.30 -6.15
N ARG A 98 -1.34 -1.49 -6.54
CA ARG A 98 -1.52 -0.45 -7.56
C ARG A 98 -1.12 -1.01 -8.93
N ALA A 99 -2.04 -1.01 -9.87
CA ALA A 99 -1.74 -1.21 -11.28
C ALA A 99 -1.59 0.15 -11.96
N ALA A 100 -0.49 0.40 -12.67
CA ALA A 100 -0.23 1.72 -13.23
C ALA A 100 0.36 1.70 -14.65
N ASN A 101 0.10 2.78 -15.38
CA ASN A 101 0.75 3.16 -16.63
C ASN A 101 1.22 4.62 -16.53
N VAL A 102 1.61 5.19 -17.67
CA VAL A 102 2.15 6.57 -17.73
C VAL A 102 1.11 7.65 -17.38
N ASP A 103 -0.18 7.36 -17.55
CA ASP A 103 -1.28 8.32 -17.39
C ASP A 103 -2.16 8.03 -16.17
N LEU A 104 -2.14 6.80 -15.66
CA LEU A 104 -3.15 6.30 -14.73
C LEU A 104 -2.58 5.30 -13.71
N GLY A 105 -3.06 5.39 -12.48
CA GLY A 105 -2.90 4.37 -11.45
C GLY A 105 -4.26 3.96 -10.87
N ILE A 106 -4.51 2.67 -10.72
CA ILE A 106 -5.73 2.11 -10.14
C ILE A 106 -5.39 1.13 -9.03
N LEU A 107 -6.29 0.95 -8.05
CA LEU A 107 -6.15 -0.09 -7.04
C LEU A 107 -6.87 -1.36 -7.49
N VAL A 108 -6.19 -2.48 -7.40
CA VAL A 108 -6.69 -3.79 -7.76
C VAL A 108 -6.55 -4.76 -6.58
N ARG A 109 -7.55 -5.61 -6.42
CA ARG A 109 -7.54 -6.74 -5.51
C ARG A 109 -7.12 -8.00 -6.26
N LEU A 110 -6.26 -8.78 -5.62
CA LEU A 110 -5.81 -10.11 -6.02
C LEU A 110 -5.91 -11.06 -4.82
N ASP A 111 -5.82 -12.36 -5.10
CA ASP A 111 -5.50 -13.31 -4.04
C ASP A 111 -4.01 -13.16 -3.64
N ARG A 112 -3.65 -13.61 -2.44
CA ARG A 112 -2.31 -13.38 -1.83
C ARG A 112 -1.14 -13.97 -2.63
N ASP A 113 -1.38 -15.00 -3.43
CA ASP A 113 -0.40 -15.58 -4.35
C ASP A 113 -0.42 -14.91 -5.73
N GLY A 114 -1.19 -13.82 -5.88
CA GLY A 114 -1.45 -13.09 -7.11
C GLY A 114 -2.27 -13.87 -8.14
N SER A 115 -2.85 -15.01 -7.75
CA SER A 115 -3.83 -15.72 -8.54
C SER A 115 -5.23 -15.08 -8.43
N GLY A 116 -6.18 -15.65 -9.17
CA GLY A 116 -7.56 -15.17 -9.18
C GLY A 116 -7.82 -14.03 -10.17
N PRO A 117 -9.10 -13.66 -10.38
CA PRO A 117 -9.44 -12.52 -11.20
C PRO A 117 -9.08 -11.22 -10.48
N PHE A 118 -8.38 -10.32 -11.17
CA PHE A 118 -8.20 -8.96 -10.69
C PHE A 118 -9.56 -8.27 -10.62
N THR A 119 -9.90 -7.71 -9.46
CA THR A 119 -11.10 -6.90 -9.28
C THR A 119 -10.70 -5.49 -8.88
N LEU A 120 -11.30 -4.48 -9.51
CA LEU A 120 -11.08 -3.08 -9.15
C LEU A 120 -11.53 -2.84 -7.70
N VAL A 121 -10.73 -2.08 -6.96
CA VAL A 121 -11.08 -1.63 -5.61
C VAL A 121 -11.67 -0.23 -5.70
N GLY A 122 -12.99 -0.18 -5.88
CA GLY A 122 -13.68 1.06 -6.25
C GLY A 122 -13.30 1.55 -7.66
N GLY A 123 -13.99 2.57 -8.15
CA GLY A 123 -13.60 3.26 -9.39
C GLY A 123 -13.86 2.52 -10.71
N SER A 124 -13.08 2.91 -11.73
CA SER A 124 -13.12 2.44 -13.13
C SER A 124 -11.69 2.32 -13.68
N THR A 125 -11.45 1.45 -14.66
CA THR A 125 -10.16 1.38 -15.39
C THR A 125 -9.84 2.63 -16.19
N ASP A 126 -10.81 3.52 -16.39
CA ASP A 126 -10.65 4.75 -17.15
C ASP A 126 -10.24 5.94 -16.26
N THR A 127 -10.33 5.80 -14.93
CA THR A 127 -10.11 6.89 -13.97
C THR A 127 -9.39 6.39 -12.72
N ALA A 128 -8.32 7.06 -12.32
CA ALA A 128 -7.56 6.78 -11.10
C ALA A 128 -8.31 7.23 -9.83
N ARG A 129 -9.63 7.07 -9.80
CA ARG A 129 -10.52 7.61 -8.78
C ARG A 129 -11.27 6.49 -8.09
N ILE A 130 -11.30 6.56 -6.78
CA ILE A 130 -12.07 5.69 -5.91
C ILE A 130 -13.37 6.39 -5.48
N HIS A 131 -13.35 7.73 -5.32
CA HIS A 131 -14.52 8.53 -4.94
C HIS A 131 -15.53 8.69 -6.08
N GLY A 132 -16.46 7.73 -6.13
CA GLY A 132 -17.79 7.85 -6.72
C GLY A 132 -17.85 7.92 -8.26
N PRO A 133 -19.05 7.71 -8.84
CA PRO A 133 -19.28 7.87 -10.28
C PRO A 133 -19.38 9.34 -10.72
N ASP A 134 -19.32 10.29 -9.77
CA ASP A 134 -19.39 11.72 -10.06
C ASP A 134 -18.01 12.22 -10.51
N PHE A 135 -17.66 11.87 -11.75
CA PHE A 135 -16.42 12.26 -12.40
C PHE A 135 -16.25 13.79 -12.54
N ASP A 136 -17.28 14.56 -12.22
CA ASP A 136 -17.26 16.03 -12.23
C ASP A 136 -16.90 16.62 -10.86
N ASN A 137 -16.71 15.80 -9.81
CA ASN A 137 -16.23 16.28 -8.52
C ASN A 137 -14.74 16.69 -8.60
N VAL A 138 -14.51 17.93 -9.02
CA VAL A 138 -13.18 18.55 -9.09
C VAL A 138 -12.48 18.71 -7.74
N PHE A 139 -13.20 18.49 -6.64
CA PHE A 139 -12.70 18.56 -5.27
C PHE A 139 -12.39 17.18 -4.68
N ALA A 140 -12.66 16.09 -5.41
CA ALA A 140 -12.32 14.73 -5.00
C ALA A 140 -10.84 14.66 -4.60
N MET A 141 -10.57 13.97 -3.50
CA MET A 141 -9.22 13.97 -2.92
C MET A 141 -8.21 13.20 -3.76
N ASP A 142 -8.70 12.25 -4.55
CA ASP A 142 -8.03 11.33 -5.44
C ASP A 142 -8.30 11.65 -6.91
N ARG A 143 -8.69 12.90 -7.21
CA ARG A 143 -9.08 13.34 -8.56
C ARG A 143 -8.05 12.97 -9.62
N ASP A 144 -6.77 13.11 -9.29
CA ASP A 144 -5.66 12.97 -10.23
C ASP A 144 -4.99 11.60 -10.13
N GLU A 145 -4.96 11.00 -8.93
CA GLU A 145 -4.21 9.75 -8.70
C GLU A 145 -4.62 9.04 -7.41
N VAL A 146 -4.49 7.71 -7.41
CA VAL A 146 -4.49 6.85 -6.21
C VAL A 146 -3.20 6.05 -6.11
N ALA A 147 -2.70 5.92 -4.89
CA ALA A 147 -1.47 5.21 -4.57
C ALA A 147 -1.46 4.68 -3.12
N ASP A 148 -0.36 4.02 -2.77
CA ASP A 148 -0.01 3.59 -1.42
C ASP A 148 -1.16 2.88 -0.66
N PRO A 149 -1.72 1.79 -1.21
CA PRO A 149 -2.75 1.03 -0.52
C PRO A 149 -2.17 0.41 0.76
N ALA A 150 -2.95 0.45 1.83
CA ALA A 150 -2.60 -0.16 3.10
C ALA A 150 -3.83 -0.79 3.74
N LEU A 151 -3.90 -2.11 3.61
CA LEU A 151 -4.96 -2.96 4.09
C LEU A 151 -4.70 -3.39 5.53
N VAL A 152 -5.75 -3.34 6.35
CA VAL A 152 -5.76 -3.92 7.69
C VAL A 152 -7.11 -4.56 7.98
N GLU A 153 -7.12 -5.68 8.68
CA GLU A 153 -8.34 -6.28 9.21
C GLU A 153 -8.42 -6.06 10.72
N PHE A 154 -9.52 -5.47 11.18
CA PHE A 154 -9.74 -5.22 12.59
C PHE A 154 -11.23 -5.33 12.93
N GLY A 155 -11.56 -6.20 13.89
CA GLY A 155 -12.94 -6.45 14.30
C GLY A 155 -13.80 -7.08 13.20
N GLY A 156 -13.22 -7.93 12.34
CA GLY A 156 -13.91 -8.59 11.22
C GLY A 156 -14.28 -7.64 10.07
N VAL A 157 -13.68 -6.45 10.04
CA VAL A 157 -13.87 -5.45 8.97
C VAL A 157 -12.50 -5.12 8.40
N LYS A 158 -12.38 -5.25 7.07
CA LYS A 158 -11.24 -4.78 6.30
C LYS A 158 -11.33 -3.28 6.12
N ARG A 159 -10.21 -2.60 6.35
CA ARG A 159 -10.02 -1.16 6.16
C ARG A 159 -8.86 -0.98 5.20
N LEU A 160 -9.12 -0.37 4.07
CA LEU A 160 -8.11 0.01 3.10
C LEU A 160 -7.87 1.51 3.21
N TYR A 161 -6.72 1.87 3.75
CA TYR A 161 -6.20 3.22 3.64
C TYR A 161 -5.48 3.36 2.31
N PHE A 162 -5.53 4.55 1.70
CA PHE A 162 -4.86 4.81 0.44
C PHE A 162 -4.52 6.29 0.31
N ALA A 163 -3.47 6.62 -0.43
CA ALA A 163 -3.13 7.98 -0.76
C ALA A 163 -3.90 8.42 -2.02
N GLY A 164 -4.60 9.55 -1.94
CA GLY A 164 -5.25 10.21 -3.06
C GLY A 164 -4.58 11.55 -3.37
N ARG A 165 -4.34 11.83 -4.66
CA ARG A 165 -3.79 13.11 -5.12
C ARG A 165 -4.85 13.99 -5.79
N SER A 166 -4.82 15.27 -5.44
CA SER A 166 -5.55 16.32 -6.16
C SER A 166 -4.70 17.59 -6.19
N GLY A 167 -4.27 17.97 -7.39
CA GLY A 167 -3.23 18.98 -7.60
C GLY A 167 -1.91 18.52 -7.01
N THR A 168 -1.34 19.33 -6.13
CA THR A 168 -0.08 19.01 -5.42
C THR A 168 -0.30 18.36 -4.06
N ARG A 169 -1.56 18.18 -3.64
CA ARG A 169 -1.90 17.68 -2.31
C ARG A 169 -2.12 16.17 -2.33
N TRP A 170 -1.47 15.48 -1.41
CA TRP A 170 -1.70 14.07 -1.11
C TRP A 170 -2.44 13.94 0.22
N ARG A 171 -3.48 13.11 0.25
CA ARG A 171 -4.34 12.90 1.43
C ARG A 171 -4.64 11.42 1.59
N VAL A 172 -4.90 10.98 2.83
CA VAL A 172 -5.24 9.59 3.11
C VAL A 172 -6.76 9.40 3.15
N GLY A 173 -7.24 8.47 2.33
CA GLY A 173 -8.62 7.98 2.27
C GLY A 173 -8.84 6.71 3.07
N LEU A 174 -10.09 6.28 3.14
CA LEU A 174 -10.49 5.00 3.71
C LEU A 174 -11.63 4.38 2.93
N LEU A 175 -11.47 3.12 2.57
CA LEU A 175 -12.56 2.23 2.20
C LEU A 175 -12.71 1.12 3.24
N VAL A 176 -13.94 0.66 3.43
CA VAL A 176 -14.24 -0.46 4.33
C VAL A 176 -14.94 -1.59 3.58
N SER A 177 -14.65 -2.84 3.99
CA SER A 177 -15.31 -4.03 3.46
C SER A 177 -15.52 -5.09 4.55
N ILE A 178 -16.65 -5.80 4.50
CA ILE A 178 -16.94 -6.94 5.38
C ILE A 178 -16.50 -8.27 4.74
N GLY A 179 -16.23 -8.29 3.43
CA GLY A 179 -15.88 -9.52 2.69
C GLY A 179 -14.77 -9.38 1.63
N GLY A 180 -14.19 -8.19 1.46
CA GLY A 180 -13.15 -7.90 0.46
C GLY A 180 -13.65 -7.69 -0.97
N GLN A 181 -14.93 -7.99 -1.25
CA GLN A 181 -15.50 -7.85 -2.61
C GLN A 181 -16.08 -6.45 -2.83
N ASP A 182 -17.00 -6.03 -1.95
CA ASP A 182 -17.61 -4.71 -2.02
C ASP A 182 -16.90 -3.74 -1.06
N TRP A 183 -16.55 -2.56 -1.58
CA TRP A 183 -15.83 -1.52 -0.85
C TRP A 183 -16.69 -0.28 -0.72
N TYR A 184 -16.75 0.26 0.48
CA TYR A 184 -17.60 1.40 0.81
C TYR A 184 -16.80 2.53 1.44
N GLN A 185 -17.16 3.77 1.10
CA GLN A 185 -16.67 4.94 1.82
C GLN A 185 -17.49 5.13 3.10
N PRO A 186 -16.84 5.29 4.25
CA PRO A 186 -17.55 5.51 5.51
C PRO A 186 -18.12 6.94 5.56
N LEU A 187 -19.36 7.13 5.08
CA LEU A 187 -20.31 8.26 5.28
C LEU A 187 -19.82 9.73 5.22
N PHE A 188 -18.56 9.99 4.94
CA PHE A 188 -18.00 11.33 4.77
C PHE A 188 -17.22 11.35 3.45
N ASP A 189 -17.58 12.26 2.55
CA ASP A 189 -16.84 12.53 1.31
C ASP A 189 -15.48 13.23 1.57
N ASP A 190 -15.11 13.36 2.85
CA ASP A 190 -13.86 13.96 3.30
C ASP A 190 -12.78 12.89 3.48
N PRO A 191 -11.51 13.21 3.16
CA PRO A 191 -10.39 12.35 3.51
C PRO A 191 -10.43 12.03 5.01
N VAL A 192 -10.04 10.82 5.39
CA VAL A 192 -9.91 10.47 6.81
C VAL A 192 -8.86 11.35 7.49
N TRP A 193 -7.91 11.88 6.71
CA TRP A 193 -6.95 12.87 7.16
C TRP A 193 -7.14 14.22 6.47
N LYS A 194 -7.47 15.25 7.25
CA LYS A 194 -7.45 16.64 6.80
C LYS A 194 -6.11 17.26 7.16
N LEU A 195 -5.35 17.67 6.15
CA LEU A 195 -4.05 18.32 6.36
C LEU A 195 -4.26 19.63 7.13
N ASP A 196 -3.44 19.92 8.12
CA ASP A 196 -3.59 21.10 8.99
C ASP A 196 -3.16 22.43 8.31
N ASP A 197 -2.77 22.38 7.02
CA ASP A 197 -2.21 23.49 6.22
C ASP A 197 -0.94 24.14 6.84
N ILE A 198 -0.44 23.64 7.97
CA ILE A 198 0.79 24.02 8.67
C ILE A 198 1.52 22.77 9.17
N GLY A 199 2.83 22.85 9.39
CA GLY A 199 3.61 21.72 9.90
C GLY A 199 4.25 20.86 8.80
N PHE A 200 4.83 19.73 9.21
CA PHE A 200 5.63 18.88 8.33
C PHE A 200 4.79 18.13 7.29
N ASP A 201 3.49 17.99 7.53
CA ASP A 201 2.49 17.31 6.70
C ASP A 201 1.48 18.30 6.11
N ALA A 202 1.84 19.58 6.00
CA ALA A 202 0.93 20.64 5.54
C ALA A 202 0.33 20.40 4.15
N LEU A 203 1.07 19.73 3.25
CA LEU A 203 0.65 19.51 1.86
C LEU A 203 0.52 18.05 1.47
N GLN A 204 1.12 17.12 2.21
CA GLN A 204 1.16 15.71 1.86
C GLN A 204 1.00 14.83 3.08
N ALA A 205 0.10 13.86 2.97
CA ALA A 205 0.04 12.66 3.80
C ALA A 205 -0.10 11.46 2.86
N ARG A 206 0.89 10.57 2.85
CA ARG A 206 0.99 9.39 1.97
C ARG A 206 1.59 8.19 2.70
N ASP A 207 1.75 7.07 2.02
CA ASP A 207 2.32 5.83 2.60
C ASP A 207 1.68 5.44 3.95
N PRO A 208 0.34 5.31 4.03
CA PRO A 208 -0.30 4.91 5.27
C PRO A 208 0.18 3.52 5.69
N ALA A 209 0.47 3.35 6.97
CA ALA A 209 0.84 2.07 7.57
C ALA A 209 -0.01 1.89 8.84
N PRO A 210 -1.21 1.28 8.72
CA PRO A 210 -2.10 1.05 9.85
C PRO A 210 -1.50 0.04 10.83
N LEU A 211 -1.63 0.34 12.11
CA LEU A 211 -1.17 -0.47 13.23
C LEU A 211 -2.35 -0.76 14.14
N VAL A 212 -2.63 -2.04 14.37
CA VAL A 212 -3.58 -2.49 15.37
C VAL A 212 -2.83 -2.78 16.66
N ASP A 213 -3.10 -2.01 17.70
CA ASP A 213 -2.53 -2.22 19.02
C ASP A 213 -3.55 -1.89 20.11
N ASN A 214 -3.60 -2.70 21.16
CA ASN A 214 -4.50 -2.52 22.32
C ASN A 214 -5.97 -2.24 21.96
N GLY A 215 -6.48 -2.85 20.89
CA GLY A 215 -7.86 -2.66 20.43
C GLY A 215 -8.14 -1.32 19.76
N GLN A 216 -7.09 -0.61 19.34
CA GLN A 216 -7.18 0.64 18.59
C GLN A 216 -6.39 0.54 17.28
N VAL A 217 -6.82 1.31 16.28
CA VAL A 217 -6.07 1.50 15.04
C VAL A 217 -5.35 2.84 15.14
N SER A 218 -4.05 2.84 14.89
CA SER A 218 -3.25 4.04 14.64
C SER A 218 -2.64 3.95 13.25
N ILE A 219 -2.26 5.07 12.65
CA ILE A 219 -1.67 5.08 11.29
C ILE A 219 -0.34 5.80 11.38
N LEU A 220 0.73 5.14 10.95
CA LEU A 220 1.96 5.82 10.56
C LEU A 220 1.80 6.29 9.11
N TYR A 221 2.42 7.41 8.77
CA TYR A 221 2.34 7.96 7.42
C TYR A 221 3.57 8.82 7.14
N ILE A 222 3.83 9.08 5.87
CA ILE A 222 4.82 10.06 5.43
C ILE A 222 4.12 11.39 5.21
N GLY A 223 4.52 12.38 6.00
CA GLY A 223 4.11 13.77 5.88
C GLY A 223 5.11 14.58 5.06
N GLY A 224 4.61 15.49 4.25
CA GLY A 224 5.45 16.43 3.49
C GLY A 224 4.88 17.86 3.42
N ASP A 225 5.79 18.84 3.44
CA ASP A 225 5.48 20.28 3.34
C ASP A 225 5.51 20.81 1.89
N GLY A 226 5.73 19.93 0.92
CA GLY A 226 5.83 20.25 -0.51
C GLY A 226 7.19 20.84 -0.95
N THR A 227 8.17 20.96 -0.06
CA THR A 227 9.53 21.42 -0.39
C THR A 227 10.55 20.29 -0.47
N GLY A 228 10.08 19.04 -0.40
CA GLY A 228 10.92 17.83 -0.40
C GLY A 228 11.37 17.39 0.99
N ASN A 229 10.95 18.09 2.05
CA ASN A 229 11.11 17.62 3.41
C ASN A 229 10.00 16.63 3.73
N GLU A 230 10.38 15.38 3.96
CA GLU A 230 9.47 14.32 4.36
C GLU A 230 9.81 13.82 5.77
N SER A 231 8.79 13.44 6.54
CA SER A 231 8.97 12.89 7.89
C SER A 231 7.87 11.91 8.23
N VAL A 232 8.17 10.97 9.12
CA VAL A 232 7.17 10.00 9.61
C VAL A 232 6.30 10.66 10.67
N GLY A 233 4.99 10.66 10.45
CA GLY A 233 3.98 11.05 11.42
C GLY A 233 3.23 9.84 12.00
N ARG A 234 2.43 10.09 13.04
CA ARG A 234 1.47 9.11 13.58
C ARG A 234 0.18 9.81 13.99
N ALA A 235 -0.98 9.29 13.56
CA ALA A 235 -2.27 9.63 14.17
C ALA A 235 -2.92 8.44 14.86
N TYR A 236 -3.96 8.76 15.63
CA TYR A 236 -4.76 7.84 16.44
C TYR A 236 -6.24 7.99 16.09
N SER A 237 -6.96 6.86 15.98
CA SER A 237 -8.42 6.93 15.82
C SER A 237 -9.02 7.38 17.15
N GLY A 238 -9.54 8.61 17.25
CA GLY A 238 -10.43 8.97 18.35
C GLY A 238 -11.75 8.19 18.26
N SER A 239 -12.14 7.87 17.03
CA SER A 239 -13.09 6.84 16.59
C SER A 239 -12.76 6.49 15.11
N PRO A 240 -13.25 5.40 14.51
CA PRO A 240 -12.90 5.03 13.13
C PRO A 240 -13.23 6.10 12.07
N ALA A 241 -14.04 7.10 12.42
CA ALA A 241 -14.48 8.18 11.55
C ALA A 241 -13.95 9.58 11.95
N GLU A 242 -13.25 9.71 13.08
CA GLU A 242 -12.71 10.98 13.56
C GLU A 242 -11.29 10.78 14.07
N TRP A 243 -10.33 11.33 13.32
CA TRP A 243 -8.92 11.39 13.68
C TRP A 243 -8.61 12.86 14.00
N PRO A 244 -8.15 13.18 15.22
CA PRO A 244 -7.61 14.49 15.54
C PRO A 244 -6.21 14.70 14.96
#